data_AF-A0A8T5SLW0-F1
#
_entry.id   AF-A0A8T5SLW0-F1
#
_cell.length_a   1.000
_cell.length_b   1.000
_cell.length_c   1.000
_cell.angle_alpha   90.00
_cell.angle_beta   90.00
_cell.angle_gamma   90.00
#
_symmetry.space_group_name_H-M   'P 1'
#
loop_
_entity.id
_entity.type
_entity.pdbx_description
1 polymer ?
#
loop_
_entity_poly.entity_id
_entity_poly.type
_entity_poly.pdbx_seq_one_letter_code
_entity_poly.pdbx_strand_id
1 'polypeptide(L)' 'ALENAVLSDADEIIVITPMMTPGGEHSEIDIPQSIEKAQESHPDVSFRYVWPFDMSAVASFLAEQISNH' A
#
# COMPACT_ATOMS: atom_id res chain seq x y z
N ALA A 1 4.17 13.28 0.34
CA ALA A 1 4.90 12.09 -0.15
C ALA A 1 4.54 11.79 -1.60
N LEU A 2 3.26 11.58 -1.92
CA LEU A 2 2.77 11.38 -3.30
C LEU A 2 3.19 12.51 -4.25
N GLU A 3 2.95 13.77 -3.87
CA GLU A 3 3.39 14.95 -4.65
C GLU A 3 4.90 14.94 -4.95
N ASN A 4 5.73 14.63 -3.96
CA ASN A 4 7.18 14.57 -4.16
C ASN A 4 7.58 13.41 -5.08
N ALA A 5 6.84 12.31 -5.07
CA ALA A 5 7.07 11.19 -5.98
C ALA A 5 6.72 11.58 -7.43
N VAL A 6 5.66 12.36 -7.64
CA VAL A 6 5.30 12.89 -8.97
C VAL A 6 6.40 13.80 -9.52
N LEU A 7 7.05 14.61 -8.68
CA LEU A 7 8.18 15.45 -9.10
C LEU A 7 9.39 14.66 -9.62
N SER A 8 9.40 13.34 -9.48
CA SER A 8 10.48 12.48 -9.97
C SER A 8 10.32 12.07 -11.44
N ASP A 9 9.36 12.66 -12.18
CA ASP A 9 9.10 12.41 -13.62
C ASP A 9 8.80 10.92 -13.92
N ALA A 10 8.05 10.28 -13.02
CA ALA A 10 7.68 8.87 -13.13
C ALA A 10 6.26 8.71 -13.70
N ASP A 11 6.10 7.78 -14.64
CA ASP A 11 4.80 7.43 -15.23
C ASP A 11 3.92 6.57 -14.28
N GLU A 12 4.54 5.88 -13.31
CA GLU A 12 3.86 5.03 -12.33
C GLU A 12 4.43 5.21 -10.92
N ILE A 13 3.53 5.39 -9.95
CA ILE A 13 3.84 5.46 -8.52
C ILE A 13 3.16 4.27 -7.82
N ILE A 14 3.98 3.40 -7.23
CA ILE A 14 3.52 2.26 -6.42
C ILE A 14 3.61 2.63 -4.94
N VAL A 15 2.46 2.66 -4.29
CA VAL A 15 2.33 2.87 -2.84
C VAL A 15 2.29 1.51 -2.18
N ILE A 16 3.23 1.25 -1.28
CA ILE A 16 3.31 0.01 -0.50
C ILE A 16 2.99 0.29 0.96
N THR A 17 2.22 -0.59 1.60
CA THR A 17 2.01 -0.55 3.05
C THR A 17 2.90 -1.56 3.76
N PRO A 18 3.50 -1.20 4.92
CA PRO A 18 4.26 -2.15 5.73
C PRO A 18 3.35 -3.12 6.52
N MET A 19 2.04 -2.90 6.52
CA MET A 19 1.10 -3.77 7.22
C MET A 19 1.06 -5.15 6.56
N MET A 20 1.27 -6.21 7.34
CA MET A 20 1.31 -7.58 6.83
C MET A 20 -0.08 -8.12 6.43
N THR A 21 -1.15 -7.51 6.94
CA THR A 21 -2.53 -7.89 6.66
C THR A 21 -3.35 -6.67 6.25
N PRO A 22 -4.39 -6.84 5.41
CA PRO A 22 -5.43 -5.83 5.26
C PRO A 22 -6.12 -5.52 6.58
N GLY A 23 -6.64 -4.30 6.71
CA GLY A 23 -7.38 -3.88 7.90
C GLY A 23 -7.03 -2.48 8.40
N GLY A 24 -8.05 -1.84 8.99
CA GLY A 24 -7.93 -0.57 9.70
C GLY A 24 -8.27 0.64 8.81
N GLU A 25 -8.91 1.63 9.43
CA GLU A 25 -9.39 2.87 8.78
C GLU A 25 -8.29 3.54 7.93
N HIS A 26 -7.08 3.61 8.46
CA HIS A 26 -5.97 4.25 7.75
C HIS A 26 -5.60 3.55 6.44
N SER A 27 -5.59 2.22 6.42
CA SER A 27 -5.17 1.45 5.25
C SER A 27 -6.30 1.28 4.24
N GLU A 28 -7.56 1.25 4.70
CA GLU A 28 -8.72 0.99 3.84
C GLU A 28 -9.41 2.27 3.35
N ILE A 29 -9.20 3.41 4.03
CA ILE A 29 -9.91 4.66 3.74
C ILE A 29 -8.92 5.80 3.49
N ASP A 30 -8.09 6.14 4.47
CA ASP A 30 -7.26 7.35 4.39
C ASP A 30 -6.24 7.32 3.25
N ILE A 31 -5.52 6.20 3.10
CA ILE A 31 -4.52 6.03 2.06
C ILE A 31 -5.17 6.01 0.66
N PRO A 32 -6.20 5.19 0.40
CA PRO A 32 -6.94 5.23 -0.86
C PRO A 32 -7.46 6.64 -1.22
N GLN A 33 -8.04 7.37 -0.27
CA GLN A 33 -8.50 8.74 -0.51
C GLN A 33 -7.36 9.71 -0.84
N SER A 34 -6.21 9.55 -0.20
CA SER A 34 -5.03 10.36 -0.50
C SER A 34 -4.49 10.07 -1.91
N ILE A 35 -4.58 8.81 -2.35
CA ILE A 35 -4.20 8.39 -3.71
C ILE A 35 -5.18 8.93 -4.74
N GLU A 36 -6.50 8.85 -4.50
CA GLU A 36 -7.51 9.44 -5.39
C GLU A 36 -7.26 10.94 -5.61
N LYS A 37 -7.02 11.70 -4.54
CA LYS A 37 -6.71 13.14 -4.66
C LYS A 37 -5.46 13.41 -5.50
N ALA A 38 -4.44 12.55 -5.38
CA ALA A 38 -3.22 12.67 -6.17
C ALA A 38 -3.47 12.31 -7.65
N GLN A 39 -4.28 11.28 -7.92
CA GLN A 39 -4.70 10.90 -9.27
C GLN A 39 -5.50 12.02 -9.95
N GLU A 40 -6.41 12.68 -9.23
CA GLU A 40 -7.18 13.82 -9.75
C GLU A 40 -6.28 15.01 -10.09
N SER A 41 -5.21 15.22 -9.31
CA SER A 41 -4.27 16.32 -9.51
C SER A 41 -3.25 16.04 -10.61
N HIS A 42 -2.96 14.77 -10.88
CA HIS A 42 -1.93 14.31 -11.82
C HIS A 42 -2.46 13.17 -12.71
N PRO A 43 -3.38 13.47 -13.65
CA PRO A 43 -4.09 12.45 -14.42
C PRO A 43 -3.20 11.63 -15.37
N ASP A 44 -2.02 12.14 -15.70
CA ASP A 44 -1.05 11.46 -16.58
C ASP A 44 -0.17 10.44 -15.81
N VAL A 45 -0.23 10.42 -14.48
CA VAL A 45 0.55 9.52 -13.63
C VAL A 45 -0.33 8.40 -13.09
N SER A 46 0.10 7.15 -13.27
CA SER A 46 -0.57 5.99 -12.71
C SER A 46 -0.24 5.83 -11.23
N PHE A 47 -1.25 5.58 -10.38
CA PHE A 47 -1.05 5.25 -8.98
C PHE A 47 -1.62 3.88 -8.64
N ARG A 48 -0.86 3.07 -7.92
CA ARG A 48 -1.31 1.75 -7.44
C ARG A 48 -0.97 1.56 -5.98
N TYR A 49 -1.98 1.18 -5.21
CA TYR A 49 -1.80 0.78 -3.82
C TYR A 49 -1.71 -0.74 -3.71
N VAL A 50 -0.65 -1.24 -3.09
CA VAL A 50 -0.42 -2.69 -2.99
C VAL A 50 -0.05 -3.12 -1.57
N TRP A 51 -0.56 -4.29 -1.19
CA TRP A 51 -0.02 -5.08 -0.09
C TRP A 51 1.09 -5.98 -0.67
N PRO A 52 2.35 -5.83 -0.24
CA PRO A 52 3.46 -6.57 -0.81
C PRO A 52 3.63 -7.98 -0.24
N PHE A 53 2.76 -8.39 0.68
CA PHE A 53 2.88 -9.66 1.39
C PHE A 53 1.91 -10.71 0.84
N ASP A 54 2.43 -11.91 0.60
CA ASP A 54 1.59 -13.07 0.30
C ASP A 54 0.84 -13.50 1.57
N MET A 55 -0.50 -13.56 1.50
CA MET A 55 -1.31 -13.88 2.68
C MET A 55 -1.07 -15.30 3.21
N SER A 56 -0.74 -16.26 2.35
CA SER A 56 -0.44 -17.63 2.79
C SER A 56 0.89 -17.68 3.54
N ALA A 57 1.89 -16.92 3.08
CA ALA A 57 3.17 -16.77 3.78
C ALA A 57 3.00 -16.08 5.15
N VAL A 58 2.20 -15.01 5.21
CA VAL A 58 1.88 -14.32 6.48
C VAL A 58 1.17 -15.26 7.46
N ALA A 59 0.16 -15.99 6.99
CA ALA A 59 -0.56 -16.97 7.82
C ALA A 59 0.38 -18.07 8.34
N SER A 60 1.26 -18.60 7.48
CA SER A 60 2.22 -19.64 7.85
C SER A 60 3.20 -19.14 8.91
N PHE A 61 3.75 -17.94 8.73
CA PHE A 61 4.65 -17.32 9.69
C PHE A 61 3.99 -17.17 11.08
N LEU A 62 2.78 -16.63 11.13
CA LEU A 62 2.07 -16.43 12.40
C LEU A 62 1.72 -17.77 13.09
N ALA A 63 1.31 -18.78 12.33
CA ALA A 63 1.03 -20.11 12.85
C ALA A 63 2.29 -20.79 13.45
N GLU A 64 3.44 -20.62 12.78
CA GLU A 64 4.74 -21.08 13.30
C GLU A 64 5.09 -20.38 14.61
N GLN A 65 4.91 -19.05 14.70
CA GLN A 65 5.18 -18.32 15.94
C GLN A 65 4.30 -18.82 17.10
N ILE A 66 3.01 -19.03 16.85
CA ILE A 66 2.09 -19.55 17.89
C ILE A 66 2.49 -20.96 18.33
N SER A 67 2.93 -21.83 17.40
CA SER A 67 3.31 -23.21 17.71
C SER A 67 4.61 -23.31 18.52
N ASN A 68 5.46 -22.29 18.45
CA ASN A 68 6.74 -22.23 19.15
C ASN A 68 6.65 -21.57 20.55
N HIS A 69 5.43 -21.25 21.00
CA HIS A 69 5.12 -20.69 22.33
C HIS A 69 4.19 -21.63 23.11
#